data_AF-A0A351XEQ7-F1
#
_entry.id   AF-A0A351XEQ7-F1
#
_cell.length_a   1.000
_cell.length_b   1.000
_cell.length_c   1.000
_cell.angle_alpha   90.00
_cell.angle_beta   90.00
_cell.angle_gamma   90.00
#
_symmetry.space_group_name_H-M   'P 1'
#
loop_
_entity.id
_entity.type
_entity.pdbx_description
1 polymer ?
#
loop_
_entity_poly.entity_id
_entity_poly.type
_entity_poly.pdbx_seq_one_letter_code
_entity_poly.pdbx_strand_id
1 'polypeptide(L)' 'MADPRLPNLTVQQLEYLVAAAASPTRAAAARGLGVTPSALTQGLAEMERRVGVPLFERQGRQTRLR' A
#
# COMPACT_ATOMS: atom_id res chain seq x y z
N MET A 1 -12.99 21.02 -8.81
CA MET A 1 -13.25 19.56 -8.94
C MET A 1 -12.06 18.95 -9.65
N ALA A 2 -11.24 18.17 -8.95
CA ALA A 2 -10.13 17.46 -9.58
C ALA A 2 -10.70 16.54 -10.67
N ASP A 3 -10.06 16.54 -11.83
CA ASP A 3 -10.36 15.66 -12.96
C ASP A 3 -10.45 14.20 -12.46
N PRO A 4 -11.58 13.47 -12.66
CA PRO A 4 -11.79 12.12 -12.13
C PRO A 4 -11.00 11.06 -12.91
N ARG A 5 -9.83 11.42 -13.43
CA ARG A 5 -8.91 10.45 -14.03
C ARG A 5 -8.26 9.67 -12.90
N LEU A 6 -8.57 8.37 -12.86
CA LEU A 6 -7.88 7.43 -11.99
C LEU A 6 -6.37 7.56 -12.22
N PRO A 7 -5.56 7.68 -11.15
CA PRO A 7 -4.12 7.68 -11.30
C PRO A 7 -3.70 6.40 -12.01
N ASN A 8 -2.69 6.50 -12.88
CA ASN A 8 -2.11 5.30 -13.48
C ASN A 8 -1.52 4.45 -12.34
N LEU A 9 -2.09 3.29 -12.05
CA LEU A 9 -1.66 2.38 -11.01
C LEU A 9 -1.35 1.01 -11.62
N THR A 10 -0.33 0.34 -11.12
CA THR A 10 -0.01 -1.02 -11.56
C THR A 10 -0.83 -2.04 -10.78
N VAL A 11 -1.09 -3.20 -11.38
CA VAL A 11 -1.73 -4.33 -10.68
C VAL A 11 -0.91 -4.72 -9.44
N GLN A 12 0.41 -4.71 -9.54
CA GLN A 12 1.32 -5.00 -8.42
C GLN A 12 1.13 -4.04 -7.24
N GLN A 13 0.90 -2.75 -7.50
CA GLN A 13 0.60 -1.79 -6.44
C GLN A 13 -0.73 -2.13 -5.75
N LEU A 14 -1.75 -2.54 -6.51
CA LEU A 14 -3.04 -3.00 -5.96
C LEU A 14 -2.90 -4.28 -5.13
N GLU A 15 -2.07 -5.23 -5.57
CA GLU A 15 -1.75 -6.44 -4.79
C GLU A 15 -1.08 -6.07 -3.46
N TYR A 16 -0.17 -5.09 -3.46
CA TYR A 16 0.46 -4.61 -2.24
C TYR A 16 -0.55 -3.97 -1.28
N LEU A 17 -1.50 -3.19 -1.81
CA LEU A 17 -2.58 -2.59 -1.02
C LEU A 17 -3.42 -3.67 -0.33
N VAL A 18 -3.90 -4.65 -1.09
CA VAL A 18 -4.72 -5.75 -0.58
C VAL A 18 -3.96 -6.57 0.46
N ALA A 19 -2.71 -6.96 0.17
CA ALA A 19 -1.90 -7.74 1.10
C ALA A 19 -1.59 -6.98 2.39
N ALA A 20 -1.31 -5.68 2.29
CA ALA A 20 -1.05 -4.83 3.46
C ALA A 20 -2.30 -4.57 4.30
N ALA A 21 -3.48 -4.47 3.68
CA ALA A 21 -4.76 -4.36 4.39
C ALA A 21 -5.15 -5.66 5.11
N ALA A 22 -4.81 -6.82 4.54
CA ALA A 22 -5.09 -8.14 5.11
C ALA A 22 -4.05 -8.60 6.15
N SER A 23 -2.95 -7.87 6.35
CA SER A 23 -1.84 -8.27 7.19
C SER A 23 -1.65 -7.34 8.40
N PRO A 24 -1.24 -7.87 9.57
CA PRO A 24 -1.00 -7.03 10.74
C PRO A 24 0.23 -6.11 10.57
N THR A 25 1.19 -6.49 9.71
CA THR A 25 2.41 -5.70 9.48
C THR A 25 2.80 -5.72 8.01
N ARG A 26 3.47 -4.65 7.54
CA ARG A 26 4.06 -4.59 6.19
C ARG A 26 5.04 -5.74 5.91
N ALA A 27 5.78 -6.19 6.92
CA ALA A 27 6.69 -7.33 6.80
C ALA A 27 5.94 -8.66 6.60
N ALA A 28 4.79 -8.85 7.26
CA ALA A 28 3.95 -10.02 7.05
C ALA A 28 3.34 -10.03 5.63
N ALA A 29 2.83 -8.87 5.18
CA ALA A 29 2.32 -8.72 3.82
C ALA A 29 3.38 -9.05 2.76
N ALA A 30 4.59 -8.49 2.92
CA ALA A 30 5.70 -8.71 1.98
C ALA A 30 6.10 -10.19 1.90
N ARG A 31 6.15 -10.90 3.03
CA ARG A 31 6.38 -12.35 3.06
C ARG A 31 5.29 -13.12 2.33
N GLY A 32 4.02 -12.76 2.52
CA GLY A 32 2.88 -13.40 1.85
C GLY A 32 2.92 -13.25 0.32
N LEU A 33 3.50 -12.17 -0.18
CA LEU A 33 3.67 -11.90 -1.62
C LEU A 33 5.03 -12.34 -2.19
N GLY A 34 5.93 -12.89 -1.37
CA GLY A 34 7.27 -13.27 -1.83
C GLY A 34 8.16 -12.09 -2.25
N VAL A 35 7.91 -10.89 -1.72
CA VAL A 35 8.68 -9.67 -2.02
C VAL A 35 9.43 -9.15 -0.79
N THR A 36 10.36 -8.21 -1.00
CA THR A 36 11.04 -7.57 0.11
C THR A 36 10.12 -6.55 0.82
N PRO A 37 10.27 -6.34 2.15
CA PRO A 37 9.51 -5.31 2.87
C PRO A 37 9.72 -3.88 2.33
N SER A 38 10.91 -3.60 1.77
CA SER A 38 11.21 -2.32 1.13
C SER A 38 10.44 -2.14 -0.18
N ALA A 39 10.38 -3.17 -1.04
CA ALA A 39 9.62 -3.12 -2.29
C ALA A 39 8.13 -2.86 -2.05
N LEU A 40 7.53 -3.57 -1.08
CA LEU A 40 6.15 -3.34 -0.68
C LEU A 40 5.94 -1.91 -0.16
N THR A 41 6.82 -1.45 0.73
CA THR A 41 6.72 -0.10 1.31
C THR A 41 6.86 0.99 0.26
N GLN A 42 7.80 0.84 -0.68
CA GLN A 42 8.01 1.79 -1.77
C GLN A 42 6.82 1.83 -2.72
N GLY A 43 6.27 0.67 -3.10
CA GLY A 43 5.10 0.58 -3.96
C GLY A 43 3.84 1.22 -3.33
N LEU A 44 3.62 1.00 -2.03
CA LEU A 44 2.52 1.64 -1.30
C LEU A 44 2.72 3.17 -1.19
N ALA A 45 3.93 3.61 -0.85
CA ALA A 45 4.22 5.05 -0.75
C ALA A 45 4.06 5.74 -2.11
N GLU A 46 4.39 5.07 -3.21
CA GLU A 46 4.15 5.58 -4.55
C GLU A 46 2.66 5.64 -4.90
N MET A 47 1.90 4.62 -4.55
CA MET A 47 0.44 4.63 -4.70
C MET A 47 -0.18 5.81 -3.93
N GLU A 48 0.15 5.99 -2.65
CA GLU A 48 -0.36 7.09 -1.83
C GLU A 48 -0.04 8.47 -2.46
N ARG A 49 1.17 8.64 -3.00
CA ARG A 49 1.54 9.87 -3.75
C ARG A 49 0.69 10.08 -5.00
N ARG A 50 0.40 9.02 -5.75
CA ARG A 50 -0.39 9.10 -7.00
C ARG A 50 -1.87 9.35 -6.72
N VAL A 51 -2.42 8.76 -5.66
CA VAL A 51 -3.82 8.97 -5.23
C VAL A 51 -3.98 10.30 -4.47
N GLY A 52 -2.89 10.83 -3.89
CA GLY A 52 -2.89 12.11 -3.20
C GLY A 52 -3.40 12.05 -1.76
N VAL A 53 -3.57 10.85 -1.21
CA VAL A 53 -4.03 10.64 0.18
C VAL A 53 -3.22 9.54 0.86
N PRO A 54 -2.94 9.67 2.17
CA PRO A 54 -2.41 8.56 2.95
C PRO A 54 -3.50 7.47 3.05
N LEU A 55 -3.16 6.24 2.65
CA LEU A 55 -4.07 5.09 2.71
C LEU A 55 -3.88 4.29 3.99
N PHE A 56 -2.69 4.34 4.60
CA PHE A 56 -2.38 3.60 5.81
C PHE A 56 -2.06 4.50 7.00
N GLU A 57 -2.56 4.09 8.16
CA GLU A 57 -2.19 4.63 9.46
C GLU A 57 -1.30 3.66 10.23
N ARG A 58 -0.35 4.21 10.98
CA ARG A 58 0.48 3.43 11.89
C ARG A 58 -0.21 3.35 13.26
N GLN A 59 -0.68 2.16 13.62
CA GLN A 59 -1.24 1.87 14.94
C GLN A 59 -0.22 1.06 15.75
N GLY A 60 0.79 1.74 16.29
CA GLY A 60 1.92 1.11 16.99
C GLY A 60 2.77 0.21 16.08
N ARG A 61 2.75 -1.11 16.34
CA ARG A 61 3.39 -2.13 15.48
C ARG A 61 2.50 -2.58 14.32
N GLN A 62 1.21 -2.22 14.34
CA GLN A 62 0.23 -2.65 13.36
C GLN A 62 0.03 -1.59 12.26
N THR A 63 -0.33 -2.05 11.07
CA THR A 63 -0.70 -1.18 9.94
C THR A 63 -2.19 -1.33 9.69
N ARG A 64 -2.93 -0.22 9.61
CA ARG A 64 -4.38 -0.23 9.38
C ARG A 64 -4.73 0.62 8.17
N LEU A 65 -5.61 0.10 7.31
CA LEU A 65 -6.19 0.85 6.20
C LEU A 65 -7.15 1.91 6.75
N ARG A 66 -7.03 3.16 6.28
CA ARG A 66 -7.93 4.27 6.64
C ARG A 66 -9.33 4.08 6.08
#